data_AF-A0A9E5B3G6-F1
#
_entry.id   AF-A0A9E5B3G6-F1
#
_cell.length_a   1.000
_cell.length_b   1.000
_cell.length_c   1.000
_cell.angle_alpha   90.00
_cell.angle_beta   90.00
_cell.angle_gamma   90.00
#
_symmetry.space_group_name_H-M   'P 1'
#
loop_
_entity.id
_entity.type
_entity.pdbx_description
1 polymer ?
#
loop_
_entity_poly.entity_id
_entity_poly.type
_entity_poly.pdbx_seq_one_letter_code
_entity_poly.pdbx_strand_id
1 'polypeptide(L)' 'MSTLTQGLIEEIKTAPESVQREVAEFLAFLQARGKGEGRESLLPLAQTAWAADWDTPEEDAAWRDL' A
#
# COMPACT_ATOMS: atom_id res chain seq x y z
N MET A 1 -12.60 -26.19 2.89
CA MET A 1 -11.40 -25.38 3.24
C MET A 1 -10.28 -25.79 2.29
N SER A 2 -9.47 -24.84 1.82
CA SER A 2 -8.32 -25.17 0.97
C SER A 2 -7.29 -25.96 1.78
N THR A 3 -6.58 -26.90 1.16
CA THR A 3 -5.51 -27.69 1.80
C THR A 3 -4.43 -26.79 2.40
N LEU A 4 -4.17 -25.66 1.75
CA LEU A 4 -3.28 -24.60 2.21
C LEU A 4 -3.73 -24.00 3.56
N THR A 5 -5.03 -23.75 3.73
CA THR A 5 -5.58 -23.15 4.95
C THR A 5 -5.43 -24.09 6.14
N GLN A 6 -5.64 -25.39 5.93
CA GLN A 6 -5.45 -26.39 6.98
C GLN A 6 -3.98 -26.54 7.37
N GLY A 7 -3.06 -26.57 6.40
CA GLY A 7 -1.62 -26.63 6.67
C GLY A 7 -1.14 -25.44 7.51
N LEU A 8 -1.57 -24.23 7.14
CA LEU A 8 -1.22 -23.00 7.87
C LEU A 8 -1.75 -23.02 9.32
N ILE A 9 -2.96 -23.52 9.55
CA ILE A 9 -3.54 -23.60 10.89
C ILE A 9 -2.73 -24.56 11.79
N GLU A 10 -2.35 -25.72 11.28
CA GLU A 10 -1.56 -26.69 12.06
C GLU A 10 -0.13 -26.19 12.33
N GLU A 11 0.48 -25.49 11.38
CA GLU A 11 1.79 -24.86 11.56
C GLU A 11 1.76 -23.75 12.62
N ILE A 12 0.73 -22.90 12.62
CA ILE A 12 0.55 -21.87 13.65
C ILE A 12 0.31 -22.49 15.03
N LYS A 13 -0.49 -23.55 15.13
CA LYS A 13 -0.77 -24.24 16.41
C LYS A 13 0.46 -24.87 17.04
N THR A 14 1.39 -25.35 16.21
CA THR A 14 2.63 -26.01 16.67
C THR A 14 3.76 -25.02 16.91
N ALA A 15 3.62 -23.77 16.46
CA ALA A 15 4.60 -22.72 16.67
C ALA A 15 4.60 -22.18 18.12
N PRO A 16 5.73 -21.63 18.60
CA PRO A 16 5.79 -20.93 19.88
C PRO A 16 4.86 -19.72 19.94
N GLU A 17 4.41 -19.35 21.14
CA GLU A 17 3.48 -18.23 21.36
C GLU A 17 4.00 -16.89 20.80
N SER A 18 5.32 -16.66 20.83
CA SER A 18 5.94 -15.48 20.22
C SER A 18 5.66 -15.39 18.72
N VAL A 19 5.74 -16.53 18.01
CA VAL A 19 5.48 -16.61 16.57
C VAL A 19 3.99 -16.48 16.28
N GLN A 20 3.13 -17.09 17.11
CA GLN A 20 1.68 -16.93 16.97
C GLN A 20 1.24 -15.48 17.12
N ARG A 21 1.84 -14.74 18.07
CA ARG A 21 1.58 -13.32 18.27
C ARG A 21 2.03 -12.49 17.06
N GLU A 22 3.21 -12.76 16.52
CA GLU A 22 3.70 -12.07 15.32
C GLU A 22 2.80 -12.32 14.09
N VAL A 23 2.32 -13.56 13.90
CA VAL A 23 1.35 -13.88 12.84
C VAL A 23 0.03 -13.14 13.05
N ALA A 24 -0.47 -13.07 14.29
CA ALA A 24 -1.69 -12.32 14.61
C ALA A 24 -1.53 -10.81 14.33
N GLU A 25 -0.39 -10.22 14.70
CA GLU A 25 -0.06 -8.83 14.40
C GLU A 25 0.04 -8.59 12.89
N PHE A 26 0.66 -9.51 12.15
CA PHE A 26 0.75 -9.43 10.69
C PHE A 26 -0.63 -9.50 10.01
N LEU A 27 -1.51 -10.38 10.47
CA LEU A 27 -2.89 -10.46 9.98
C LEU A 27 -3.68 -9.18 10.29
N ALA A 28 -3.49 -8.59 11.47
CA ALA A 28 -4.08 -7.31 11.83
C ALA A 28 -3.55 -6.18 10.92
N PHE A 29 -2.26 -6.17 10.63
CA PHE A 29 -1.64 -5.24 9.69
C PHE A 29 -2.23 -5.37 8.28
N LEU A 30 -2.38 -6.58 7.74
CA LEU A 30 -2.96 -6.78 6.40
C LEU A 30 -4.41 -6.32 6.33
N GLN A 31 -5.20 -6.56 7.39
CA GLN A 31 -6.56 -6.06 7.48
C GLN A 31 -6.62 -4.53 7.57
N ALA A 32 -5.69 -3.91 8.30
CA ALA A 32 -5.56 -2.46 8.36
C ALA A 32 -5.10 -1.88 7.02
N ARG A 33 -4.20 -2.56 6.30
CA ARG A 33 -3.72 -2.17 4.97
C ARG A 33 -4.85 -2.17 3.94
N GLY A 34 -5.68 -3.21 3.91
CA GLY A 34 -6.84 -3.27 3.02
C GLY A 34 -7.89 -2.19 3.33
N LYS A 35 -7.99 -1.74 4.59
CA LYS A 35 -8.83 -0.59 4.98
C LYS A 35 -8.19 0.76 4.65
N GLY A 36 -6.86 0.80 4.50
CA GLY A 36 -6.07 1.98 4.14
C GLY A 36 -6.02 2.30 2.64
N GLU A 37 -6.54 1.43 1.78
CA GLU A 37 -6.74 1.71 0.33
C GLU A 37 -7.79 2.82 0.08
N GLY A 38 -8.51 3.23 1.13
CA GLY A 38 -9.33 4.45 1.16
C GLY A 38 -8.56 5.73 1.54
N ARG A 39 -7.22 5.72 1.55
CA ARG A 39 -6.47 6.97 1.39
C ARG A 39 -6.63 7.35 -0.07
N GLU A 40 -7.76 7.98 -0.39
CA GLU A 40 -8.08 8.56 -1.69
C GLU A 40 -6.77 8.99 -2.32
N SER A 41 -6.42 8.37 -3.44
CA SER A 41 -5.21 8.65 -4.19
C SER A 41 -5.03 10.15 -4.17
N LEU A 42 -4.05 10.67 -3.43
CA LEU A 42 -3.80 12.11 -3.39
C LEU A 42 -3.14 12.57 -4.69
N LEU A 43 -2.88 11.62 -5.62
CA LEU A 43 -2.24 11.84 -6.89
C LEU A 43 -3.07 12.75 -7.83
N PRO A 44 -4.40 12.62 -7.96
CA PRO A 44 -5.20 13.57 -8.74
C PRO A 44 -5.19 14.97 -8.10
N LEU A 45 -5.18 15.07 -6.77
CA LEU A 45 -5.08 16.36 -6.07
C LEU A 45 -3.69 17.01 -6.24
N ALA A 46 -2.63 16.21 -6.14
CA ALA A 46 -1.27 16.65 -6.41
C ALA A 46 -1.09 17.06 -7.89
N GLN A 47 -1.68 16.30 -8.82
CA GLN A 47 -1.67 16.61 -10.25
C GLN A 47 -2.34 17.97 -10.52
N THR A 48 -3.49 18.25 -9.91
CA THR A 48 -4.15 19.55 -10.06
C THR A 48 -3.35 20.71 -9.47
N ALA A 49 -2.59 20.48 -8.39
CA ALA A 49 -1.75 21.51 -7.79
C ALA A 49 -0.49 21.80 -8.64
N TRP A 50 0.13 20.78 -9.21
CA TRP A 50 1.31 20.94 -10.07
C TRP A 50 0.99 21.48 -11.45
N ALA A 51 -0.18 21.18 -12.00
CA ALA A 51 -0.60 21.73 -13.29
C ALA A 51 -0.72 23.26 -13.27
N ALA A 52 -0.99 23.87 -12.12
CA ALA A 52 -1.09 25.33 -12.01
C ALA A 52 0.26 26.04 -12.20
N ASP A 53 1.36 25.42 -11.78
CA ASP A 53 2.70 26.00 -11.85
C ASP A 53 3.50 25.49 -13.07
N TRP A 54 3.21 24.28 -13.56
CA TRP A 54 4.05 23.57 -14.54
C TRP A 54 3.48 23.52 -15.97
N ASP A 55 2.20 23.87 -16.18
CA ASP A 55 1.54 23.88 -17.50
C ASP A 55 1.67 25.25 -18.19
N THR A 56 2.82 25.92 -18.00
CA THR A 56 3.09 27.22 -18.62
C THR A 56 3.93 27.04 -19.90
N PRO A 57 3.60 27.75 -20.98
CA PRO A 57 4.31 27.62 -22.27
C PRO A 57 5.79 28.04 -22.18
N GLU A 58 6.15 28.84 -21.17
CA GLU A 58 7.53 29.21 -20.86
C GLU A 58 8.35 28.02 -20.35
N GLU A 59 7.78 27.17 -19.51
CA GLU A 59 8.45 25.95 -19.05
C GLU A 59 8.54 24.91 -20.18
N ASP A 60 7.50 24.72 -20.99
CA ASP A 60 7.56 23.88 -22.19
C ASP A 60 8.66 24.30 -23.19
N ALA A 61 9.03 25.58 -23.21
CA ALA A 61 10.17 26.07 -23.99
C ALA A 61 11.52 25.74 -23.34
N ALA A 62 11.62 25.85 -22.01
CA ALA A 62 12.82 25.50 -21.26
C ALA A 62 13.15 24.00 -21.31
N TRP A 63 12.12 23.14 -21.40
CA TRP A 63 12.28 21.69 -21.52
C TRP A 63 12.64 21.22 -22.93
N ARG A 64 12.37 22.05 -23.96
CA ARG A 64 12.76 21.76 -25.35
C ARG A 64 14.23 22.06 -25.65
N ASP A 65 14.91 22.77 -24.76
CA ASP A 65 16.31 23.21 -24.92
C ASP A 65 17.30 22.42 -24.02
N LEU A 66 16.86 21.25 -23.51
CA LEU A 66 17.63 20.29 -22.70
C LEU A 66 17.97 19.04 -23.52
#